data_AF-A0A486XWN8-F1
#
_entry.id   AF-A0A486XWN8-F1
#
_cell.length_a   1.000
_cell.length_b   1.000
_cell.length_c   1.000
_cell.angle_alpha   90.00
_cell.angle_beta   90.00
_cell.angle_gamma   90.00
#
_symmetry.space_group_name_H-M   'P 1'
#
loop_
_entity.id
_entity.type
_entity.pdbx_description
1 polymer ?
#
loop_
_entity_poly.entity_id
_entity_poly.type
_entity_poly.pdbx_seq_one_letter_code
_entity_poly.pdbx_strand_id
1 'polypeptide(L)'
;MHWDKKLTAEPEQQTLVMAVTHVKLGKNSGDNQKFWHGTYQVLDSLTQYEGYLGHKVRRSLSGREAWTLTLWQNEADLKQFVKSTVHDAAAKEGFLAVSAARSFHLTTSRSALQTEWRDIETLMDEYGSSMY
;
A
#
# COMPACT_ATOMS: atom_id res chain seq x y z
N MET A 1 8.77 0.32 11.55
CA MET A 1 8.69 -0.67 10.45
C MET A 1 8.01 -1.89 11.03
N HIS A 2 6.76 -2.19 10.65
CA HIS A 2 6.02 -3.32 11.20
C HIS A 2 5.89 -4.39 10.12
N TRP A 3 6.96 -5.15 9.90
CA TRP A 3 6.82 -6.41 9.18
C TRP A 3 6.09 -7.38 10.10
N ASP A 4 4.98 -7.92 9.63
CA ASP A 4 4.23 -8.91 10.39
C ASP A 4 5.11 -10.18 10.54
N LYS A 5 4.96 -10.91 11.65
CA LYS A 5 5.70 -12.15 11.92
C LYS A 5 5.52 -13.18 10.79
N LYS A 6 4.44 -13.04 10.01
CA LYS A 6 4.14 -13.86 8.83
C LYS A 6 5.21 -13.76 7.74
N LEU A 7 5.73 -12.57 7.42
CA LEU A 7 6.78 -12.43 6.40
C LEU A 7 8.06 -13.19 6.77
N THR A 8 8.42 -13.19 8.06
CA THR A 8 9.63 -13.89 8.53
C THR A 8 9.52 -15.41 8.49
N ALA A 9 8.32 -15.96 8.39
CA ALA A 9 8.06 -17.40 8.31
C ALA A 9 8.16 -17.96 6.88
N GLU A 10 8.03 -17.13 5.85
CA GLU A 10 8.05 -17.56 4.44
C GLU A 10 9.47 -17.92 3.96
N PRO A 11 9.69 -18.96 3.15
CA PRO A 11 11.02 -19.27 2.61
C PRO A 11 11.67 -18.09 1.86
N GLU A 12 13.00 -17.97 1.86
CA GLU A 12 13.69 -16.87 1.15
C GLU A 12 13.42 -16.85 -0.36
N GLN A 13 13.20 -18.02 -0.95
CA GLN A 13 12.88 -18.19 -2.37
C GLN A 13 11.38 -18.09 -2.66
N GLN A 14 10.54 -17.91 -1.63
CA GLN A 14 9.10 -17.78 -1.82
C GLN A 14 8.81 -16.55 -2.67
N THR A 15 8.06 -16.78 -3.75
CA THR A 15 7.53 -15.71 -4.59
C THR A 15 6.38 -15.03 -3.86
N LEU A 16 6.42 -13.70 -3.84
CA LEU A 16 5.50 -12.80 -3.15
C LEU A 16 5.05 -11.69 -4.11
N VAL A 17 3.95 -11.03 -3.78
CA VAL A 17 3.49 -9.83 -4.48
C VAL A 17 3.65 -8.61 -3.57
N MET A 18 4.40 -7.64 -4.06
CA MET A 18 4.54 -6.32 -3.44
C MET A 18 3.66 -5.33 -4.17
N ALA A 19 2.76 -4.67 -3.45
CA ALA A 19 1.89 -3.62 -3.99
C ALA A 19 2.22 -2.28 -3.32
N VAL A 20 2.49 -1.25 -4.14
CA VAL A 20 2.88 0.08 -3.66
C VAL A 20 1.98 1.13 -4.28
N THR A 21 1.50 2.05 -3.44
CA THR A 21 0.76 3.24 -3.84
C THR A 21 1.43 4.49 -3.27
N HIS A 22 1.62 5.51 -4.11
CA HIS A 22 2.00 6.86 -3.71
C HIS A 22 0.84 7.80 -4.01
N VAL A 23 0.38 8.52 -2.98
CA VAL A 23 -0.71 9.48 -3.07
C VAL A 23 -0.22 10.87 -2.68
N LYS A 24 -0.62 11.88 -3.47
CA LYS A 24 -0.49 13.30 -3.14
C LYS A 24 -1.86 13.89 -2.84
N LEU A 25 -1.96 14.56 -1.70
CA LEU A 25 -3.20 15.15 -1.20
C LEU A 25 -3.34 16.64 -1.54
N GLY A 26 -4.59 17.02 -1.75
CA GLY A 26 -5.04 18.38 -1.97
C GLY A 26 -4.85 19.30 -0.76
N LYS A 27 -5.31 20.55 -0.90
CA LYS A 27 -5.16 21.59 0.14
C LYS A 27 -6.26 21.52 1.22
N ASN A 28 -7.36 20.80 0.97
CA ASN A 28 -8.50 20.75 1.88
C ASN A 28 -8.20 19.83 3.08
N SER A 29 -8.10 20.41 4.27
CA SER A 29 -7.82 19.66 5.50
C SER A 29 -8.93 18.69 5.88
N GLY A 30 -10.20 19.02 5.61
CA GLY A 30 -11.35 18.15 5.90
C GLY A 30 -11.34 16.88 5.03
N ASP A 31 -11.06 17.02 3.74
CA ASP A 31 -10.94 15.86 2.84
C ASP A 31 -9.70 15.03 3.19
N ASN A 32 -8.58 15.67 3.52
CA ASN A 32 -7.37 14.97 3.96
C ASN A 32 -7.63 14.15 5.24
N GLN A 33 -8.45 14.65 6.18
CA GLN A 33 -8.82 13.91 7.38
C GLN A 33 -9.58 12.62 7.05
N LYS A 34 -10.53 12.69 6.11
CA LYS A 34 -11.29 11.52 5.62
C LYS A 34 -10.37 10.49 4.97
N PHE A 35 -9.44 10.93 4.12
CA PHE A 35 -8.43 10.06 3.53
C PHE A 35 -7.62 9.30 4.60
N TRP A 36 -7.15 10.00 5.64
CA TRP A 36 -6.38 9.37 6.70
C TRP A 36 -7.25 8.42 7.54
N HIS A 37 -8.50 8.77 7.80
CA HIS A 37 -9.45 7.88 8.49
C HIS A 37 -9.62 6.56 7.73
N GLY A 38 -9.96 6.61 6.45
CA GLY A 38 -10.10 5.42 5.61
C GLY A 38 -8.79 4.63 5.48
N THR A 39 -7.65 5.32 5.37
CA THR A 39 -6.33 4.66 5.37
C THR A 39 -6.11 3.85 6.64
N TYR A 40 -6.41 4.40 7.82
CA TYR A 40 -6.25 3.68 9.08
C TYR A 40 -7.20 2.49 9.20
N GLN A 41 -8.46 2.63 8.78
CA GLN A 41 -9.40 1.49 8.74
C GLN A 41 -8.89 0.36 7.85
N VAL A 42 -8.34 0.68 6.69
CA VAL A 42 -7.71 -0.32 5.81
C VAL A 42 -6.55 -0.99 6.53
N LEU A 43 -5.62 -0.24 7.12
CA LEU A 43 -4.45 -0.81 7.82
C LEU A 43 -4.85 -1.75 8.96
N ASP A 44 -5.86 -1.36 9.75
CA ASP A 44 -6.37 -2.17 10.87
C ASP A 44 -7.03 -3.48 10.39
N SER A 45 -7.60 -3.48 9.18
CA SER A 45 -8.23 -4.66 8.58
C SER A 45 -7.26 -5.63 7.90
N LEU A 46 -6.06 -5.20 7.52
CA LEU A 46 -5.14 -5.98 6.66
C LEU A 46 -4.86 -7.39 7.19
N THR A 47 -4.71 -7.55 8.50
CA THR A 47 -4.40 -8.83 9.13
C THR A 47 -5.51 -9.89 9.01
N GLN A 48 -6.73 -9.47 8.66
CA GLN A 48 -7.90 -10.32 8.47
C GLN A 48 -7.94 -10.98 7.08
N TYR A 49 -7.15 -10.48 6.12
CA TYR A 49 -7.14 -11.02 4.76
C TYR A 49 -6.18 -12.20 4.66
N GLU A 50 -6.63 -13.25 3.99
CA GLU A 50 -5.79 -14.37 3.61
C GLU A 50 -4.63 -13.89 2.73
N GLY A 51 -3.47 -14.53 2.87
CA GLY A 51 -2.28 -14.19 2.10
C GLY A 51 -1.60 -12.87 2.45
N TYR A 52 -2.13 -12.04 3.36
CA TYR A 52 -1.44 -10.83 3.81
C TYR A 52 -0.20 -11.15 4.65
N LEU A 53 0.94 -10.53 4.31
CA LEU A 53 2.25 -10.80 4.92
C LEU A 53 2.87 -9.61 5.66
N GLY A 54 2.42 -8.38 5.39
CA GLY A 54 3.00 -7.20 6.02
C GLY A 54 2.76 -5.91 5.24
N HIS A 55 2.99 -4.78 5.90
CA HIS A 55 2.88 -3.47 5.27
C HIS A 55 3.91 -2.46 5.80
N LYS A 56 4.13 -1.42 5.02
CA LYS A 56 4.81 -0.19 5.46
C LYS A 56 4.02 1.02 5.02
N VAL A 57 3.96 2.02 5.88
CA VAL A 57 3.37 3.32 5.57
C VAL A 57 4.38 4.41 5.87
N ARG A 58 4.47 5.39 4.97
CA ARG A 58 5.22 6.63 5.17
C ARG A 58 4.32 7.81 4.88
N ARG A 59 4.45 8.87 5.68
CA ARG A 59 3.76 10.15 5.49
C ARG A 59 4.82 11.24 5.37
N SER A 60 4.62 12.23 4.50
CA SER A 60 5.46 13.42 4.52
C SER A 60 5.20 14.24 5.79
N LEU A 61 6.17 15.09 6.18
CA LEU A 61 6.03 15.96 7.36
C LEU A 61 4.83 16.93 7.24
N SER A 62 4.51 17.37 6.03
CA SER A 62 3.33 18.19 5.77
C SER A 62 2.02 17.40 5.82
N GLY A 63 2.08 16.07 5.89
CA GLY A 63 0.93 15.18 5.88
C GLY A 63 0.21 15.12 4.53
N ARG A 64 0.82 15.65 3.47
CA ARG A 64 0.23 15.78 2.12
C ARG A 64 0.66 14.71 1.14
N GLU A 65 1.54 13.82 1.55
CA GLU A 65 1.93 12.67 0.75
C GLU A 65 1.91 11.43 1.62
N ALA A 66 1.47 10.34 1.00
CA ALA A 66 1.36 9.04 1.62
C ALA A 66 1.99 7.99 0.69
N TRP A 67 2.80 7.11 1.25
CA TRP A 67 3.25 5.89 0.60
C TRP A 67 2.74 4.71 1.39
N THR A 68 2.08 3.79 0.70
CA THR A 68 1.63 2.52 1.26
C THR A 68 2.29 1.40 0.49
N LEU A 69 2.92 0.48 1.19
CA LEU A 69 3.44 -0.77 0.65
C LEU A 69 2.75 -1.91 1.38
N THR A 70 2.24 -2.89 0.65
CA THR A 70 1.68 -4.14 1.20
C THR A 70 2.33 -5.35 0.53
N LEU A 71 2.46 -6.45 1.27
CA LEU A 71 3.00 -7.72 0.80
C LEU A 71 1.94 -8.80 0.91
N TRP A 72 1.87 -9.63 -0.13
CA TRP A 72 0.89 -10.68 -0.30
C TRP A 72 1.56 -11.98 -0.76
N GLN A 73 1.01 -13.12 -0.36
CA GLN A 73 1.48 -14.43 -0.79
C GLN A 73 1.35 -14.61 -2.30
N ASN A 74 0.27 -14.12 -2.90
CA ASN A 74 0.07 -14.16 -4.34
C ASN A 74 -0.85 -13.02 -4.85
N GLU A 75 -1.00 -12.92 -6.17
CA GLU A 75 -1.85 -11.88 -6.78
C GLU A 75 -3.33 -12.04 -6.50
N ALA A 76 -3.82 -13.27 -6.29
CA ALA A 76 -5.23 -13.52 -6.04
C ALA A 76 -5.66 -12.92 -4.69
N ASP A 77 -4.81 -13.07 -3.67
CA ASP A 77 -5.03 -12.50 -2.33
C ASP A 77 -5.10 -10.96 -2.38
N LEU A 78 -4.13 -10.34 -3.07
CA LEU A 78 -4.16 -8.89 -3.31
C LEU A 78 -5.43 -8.46 -4.04
N LYS A 79 -5.82 -9.18 -5.10
CA LYS A 79 -7.04 -8.87 -5.87
C LYS A 79 -8.31 -9.01 -5.02
N GLN A 80 -8.35 -9.98 -4.10
CA GLN A 80 -9.45 -10.14 -3.17
C GLN A 80 -9.52 -8.95 -2.19
N PHE A 81 -8.39 -8.54 -1.64
CA PHE A 81 -8.31 -7.37 -0.76
C PHE A 81 -8.77 -6.08 -1.46
N VAL A 82 -8.29 -5.81 -2.68
CA VAL A 82 -8.66 -4.59 -3.43
C VAL A 82 -10.16 -4.53 -3.73
N LYS A 83 -10.83 -5.68 -3.84
CA LYS A 83 -12.29 -5.80 -4.05
C LYS A 83 -13.10 -5.78 -2.75
N SER A 84 -12.45 -5.70 -1.59
CA SER A 84 -13.12 -5.74 -0.30
C SER A 84 -13.91 -4.46 -0.02
N THR A 85 -14.92 -4.56 0.85
CA THR A 85 -15.78 -3.44 1.23
C THR A 85 -15.01 -2.34 1.97
N VAL A 86 -14.04 -2.67 2.81
CA VAL A 86 -13.23 -1.67 3.53
C VAL A 86 -12.33 -0.89 2.57
N HIS A 87 -11.73 -1.55 1.57
CA HIS A 87 -10.90 -0.90 0.58
C HIS A 87 -11.74 0.01 -0.34
N ASP A 88 -12.89 -0.48 -0.82
CA ASP A 88 -13.82 0.31 -1.62
C ASP A 88 -14.38 1.53 -0.85
N ALA A 89 -14.74 1.35 0.42
CA ALA A 89 -15.21 2.44 1.28
C ALA A 89 -14.12 3.51 1.48
N ALA A 90 -12.89 3.10 1.81
CA ALA A 90 -11.78 4.03 2.00
C ALA A 90 -11.41 4.77 0.70
N ALA A 91 -11.44 4.08 -0.45
CA ALA A 91 -11.20 4.70 -1.75
C ALA A 91 -12.26 5.76 -2.07
N LYS A 92 -13.54 5.47 -1.82
CA LYS A 92 -14.65 6.42 -2.04
C LYS A 92 -14.58 7.62 -1.10
N GLU A 93 -14.33 7.37 0.18
CA GLU A 93 -14.28 8.41 1.22
C GLU A 93 -13.06 9.33 1.04
N GLY A 94 -11.92 8.77 0.66
CA GLY A 94 -10.68 9.51 0.45
C GLY A 94 -10.53 10.17 -0.93
N PHE A 95 -11.38 9.83 -1.91
CA PHE A 95 -11.22 10.24 -3.31
C PHE A 95 -11.03 11.76 -3.49
N LEU A 96 -11.86 12.57 -2.83
CA LEU A 96 -11.81 14.04 -2.96
C LEU A 96 -10.51 14.65 -2.40
N ALA A 97 -9.80 13.94 -1.54
CA ALA A 97 -8.52 14.39 -1.01
C ALA A 97 -7.36 14.18 -2.00
N VAL A 98 -7.50 13.25 -2.95
CA VAL A 98 -6.42 12.82 -3.84
C VAL A 98 -6.27 13.81 -4.99
N SER A 99 -5.11 14.48 -5.05
CA SER A 99 -4.74 15.33 -6.20
C SER A 99 -3.96 14.58 -7.28
N ALA A 100 -3.26 13.51 -6.91
CA ALA A 100 -2.56 12.61 -7.81
C ALA A 100 -2.27 11.29 -7.08
N ALA A 101 -2.29 10.18 -7.82
CA ALA A 101 -1.88 8.88 -7.30
C ALA A 101 -1.14 8.08 -8.37
N ARG A 102 -0.11 7.35 -7.93
CA ARG A 102 0.63 6.36 -8.73
C ARG A 102 0.64 5.04 -7.99
N SER A 103 0.59 3.94 -8.72
CA SER A 103 0.76 2.61 -8.15
C SER A 103 1.55 1.69 -9.06
N PHE A 104 2.18 0.69 -8.46
CA PHE A 104 2.73 -0.47 -9.17
C PHE A 104 2.61 -1.70 -8.28
N HIS A 105 2.51 -2.87 -8.90
CA HIS A 105 2.68 -4.15 -8.23
C HIS A 105 3.82 -4.93 -8.89
N LEU A 106 4.62 -5.64 -8.10
CA LEU A 106 5.71 -6.49 -8.58
C LEU A 106 5.65 -7.85 -7.90
N THR A 107 5.93 -8.89 -8.70
CA THR A 107 6.17 -10.24 -8.20
C THR A 107 7.66 -10.41 -7.96
N THR A 108 8.06 -10.74 -6.74
CA THR A 108 9.47 -10.84 -6.34
C THR A 108 9.68 -11.97 -5.32
N SER A 109 10.92 -12.44 -5.16
CA SER A 109 11.24 -13.36 -4.06
C SER A 109 11.41 -12.60 -2.74
N ARG A 110 11.21 -13.28 -1.61
CA ARG A 110 11.51 -12.70 -0.29
C ARG A 110 12.96 -12.18 -0.20
N SER A 111 13.93 -12.91 -0.77
CA SER A 111 15.34 -12.51 -0.76
C SER A 111 15.66 -11.27 -1.61
N ALA A 112 14.87 -10.99 -2.65
CA ALA A 112 15.05 -9.84 -3.55
C ALA A 112 14.13 -8.66 -3.18
N LEU A 113 13.38 -8.78 -2.07
CA LEU A 113 12.41 -7.78 -1.66
C LEU A 113 13.10 -6.46 -1.28
N GLN A 114 12.80 -5.41 -2.04
CA GLN A 114 13.21 -4.05 -1.69
C GLN A 114 12.30 -3.53 -0.58
N THR A 115 12.92 -3.17 0.55
CA THR A 115 12.17 -2.69 1.71
C THR A 115 12.46 -1.24 2.04
N GLU A 116 13.52 -0.66 1.51
CA GLU A 116 13.89 0.74 1.75
C GLU A 116 13.14 1.69 0.84
N TRP A 117 12.69 2.81 1.40
CA TRP A 117 11.83 3.74 0.67
C TRP A 117 12.51 4.36 -0.55
N ARG A 118 13.83 4.56 -0.50
CA ARG A 118 14.61 5.06 -1.64
C ARG A 118 14.54 4.12 -2.84
N ASP A 119 14.63 2.81 -2.60
CA ASP A 119 14.56 1.81 -3.64
C ASP A 119 13.12 1.67 -4.15
N ILE A 120 12.14 1.74 -3.25
CA ILE A 120 10.71 1.74 -3.60
C ILE A 120 10.34 2.97 -4.45
N GLU A 121 10.90 4.15 -4.17
CA GLU A 121 10.73 5.35 -5.00
C GLU A 121 11.34 5.17 -6.38
N THR A 122 12.52 4.55 -6.47
CA THR A 122 13.14 4.22 -7.77
C THR A 122 12.25 3.28 -8.58
N LEU A 123 11.71 2.23 -7.95
CA LEU A 123 10.75 1.31 -8.58
C LEU A 123 9.44 2.01 -8.96
N MET A 124 8.97 2.96 -8.15
CA MET A 124 7.80 3.78 -8.50
C MET A 124 8.05 4.60 -9.77
N ASP A 125 9.25 5.15 -9.94
CA ASP A 125 9.59 5.90 -11.15
C ASP A 125 9.69 4.99 -12.39
N GLU A 126 10.17 3.77 -12.24
CA GLU A 126 10.31 2.80 -13.33
C GLU A 126 8.99 2.11 -13.73
N TYR A 127 8.20 1.65 -12.75
CA TYR A 127 7.02 0.81 -12.96
C TYR A 127 5.68 1.50 -12.65
N GLY A 128 5.72 2.65 -11.97
CA GLY A 128 4.53 3.31 -11.44
C GLY A 128 3.64 3.90 -12.53
N SER A 129 2.38 3.49 -12.51
CA SER A 129 1.32 4.00 -13.39
C SER A 129 0.40 4.98 -12.65
N SER A 130 0.02 6.07 -13.32
CA SER A 130 -0.97 7.02 -12.79
C SER A 130 -2.35 6.36 -12.68
N MET A 131 -3.08 6.68 -11.62
CA MET A 131 -4.41 6.13 -11.36
C MET A 131 -5.55 7.10 -11.74
N TYR A 132 -5.24 8.37 -11.98
CA TYR A 132 -6.16 9.46 -12.32
C TYR A 132 -5.47 10.45 -13.27
#